data_AF-A0A0K8T852-F1
#
_entry.id   AF-A0A0K8T852-F1
#
_cell.length_a   1.000
_cell.length_b   1.000
_cell.length_c   1.000
_cell.angle_alpha   90.00
_cell.angle_beta   90.00
_cell.angle_gamma   90.00
#
_symmetry.space_group_name_H-M   'P 1'
#
loop_
_entity.id
_entity.type
_entity.pdbx_description
1 polymer ?
#
loop_
_entity_poly.entity_id
_entity_poly.type
_entity_poly.pdbx_seq_one_letter_code
_entity_poly.pdbx_strand_id
1 'polypeptide(L)'
;MLPFYDTNAKLRYIKFCLLLFTFLFVLTGIALIIIGSTINAIYYEFIFFLRVDYITPATCLVIIGFFIFAVACVGLYGTLKSEALVIGAFGGLLGLVCVLQLGAGVACHFLTGHLVHNLRVTMNETVWIYPYNEYAAERMDAVQENLACCGMYSPKDWHQVYNGT
;
A
#
# COMPACT_ATOMS: atom_id res chain seq x y z
N MET A 1 35.29 35.55 11.10
CA MET A 1 35.29 34.62 9.95
C MET A 1 34.69 33.24 10.27
N LEU A 2 34.65 32.81 11.54
CA LEU A 2 34.03 31.55 12.00
C LEU A 2 32.48 31.41 11.90
N PRO A 3 31.63 32.47 11.92
CA PRO A 3 30.18 32.27 11.86
C PRO A 3 29.64 31.98 10.44
N PHE A 4 30.35 32.41 9.39
CA PHE A 4 29.93 32.17 8.00
C PHE A 4 30.22 30.73 7.53
N TYR A 5 31.31 30.11 7.98
CA TYR A 5 31.65 28.72 7.57
C TYR A 5 30.68 27.69 8.16
N ASP A 6 30.33 27.83 9.44
CA ASP A 6 29.42 26.93 10.14
C ASP A 6 27.98 27.00 9.57
N THR A 7 27.54 28.18 9.14
CA THR A 7 26.24 28.37 8.47
C THR A 7 26.16 27.63 7.12
N ASN A 8 27.26 27.59 6.36
CA ASN A 8 27.34 26.87 5.09
C ASN A 8 27.38 25.34 5.27
N ALA A 9 28.06 24.86 6.32
CA ALA A 9 28.12 23.44 6.64
C ALA A 9 26.74 22.92 7.11
N LYS A 10 26.06 23.66 7.99
CA LYS A 10 24.70 23.33 8.47
C LYS A 10 23.69 23.30 7.32
N LEU A 11 23.73 24.30 6.44
CA LEU A 11 22.85 24.36 5.28
C LEU A 11 23.09 23.17 4.32
N ARG A 12 24.35 22.76 4.14
CA ARG A 12 24.72 21.60 3.31
C ARG A 12 24.21 20.28 3.91
N TYR A 13 24.32 20.12 5.23
CA TYR A 13 23.81 18.95 5.94
C TYR A 13 22.28 18.84 5.83
N ILE A 14 21.56 19.94 6.08
CA ILE A 14 20.10 19.97 5.97
C ILE A 14 19.64 19.63 4.54
N LYS A 15 20.29 20.21 3.52
CA LYS A 15 19.99 19.88 2.11
C LYS A 15 20.22 18.40 1.80
N PHE A 16 21.29 17.81 2.31
CA PHE A 16 21.57 16.39 2.15
C PHE A 16 20.51 15.51 2.80
N CYS A 17 20.11 15.82 4.05
CA CYS A 17 19.03 15.11 4.74
C CYS A 17 17.70 15.21 3.98
N LEU A 18 17.31 16.42 3.52
CA LEU A 18 16.09 16.63 2.75
C LEU A 18 16.11 15.84 1.43
N LEU A 19 17.25 15.83 0.73
CA LEU A 19 17.42 15.07 -0.50
C LEU A 19 17.31 13.56 -0.24
N LEU A 20 17.92 13.06 0.84
CA LEU A 20 17.84 11.66 1.24
C LEU A 20 16.40 11.23 1.53
N PHE A 21 15.66 11.99 2.35
CA PHE A 21 14.26 11.68 2.64
C PHE A 21 13.38 11.76 1.39
N THR A 22 13.57 12.77 0.55
CA THR A 22 12.86 12.88 -0.73
C THR A 22 13.11 11.66 -1.61
N PHE A 23 14.34 11.19 -1.69
CA PHE A 23 14.69 9.98 -2.44
C PHE A 23 13.99 8.72 -1.88
N LEU A 24 13.92 8.58 -0.55
CA LEU A 24 13.15 7.49 0.08
C LEU A 24 11.66 7.57 -0.29
N PHE A 25 11.07 8.76 -0.28
CA PHE A 25 9.67 8.94 -0.70
C PHE A 25 9.44 8.55 -2.17
N VAL A 26 10.37 8.92 -3.07
CA VAL A 26 10.33 8.49 -4.48
C VAL A 26 10.28 6.96 -4.57
N LEU A 27 11.19 6.26 -3.87
CA LEU A 27 11.21 4.80 -3.87
C LEU A 27 9.90 4.21 -3.36
N THR A 28 9.34 4.76 -2.27
CA THR A 28 8.06 4.27 -1.74
C THR A 28 6.89 4.54 -2.69
N GLY A 29 6.85 5.70 -3.36
CA GLY A 29 5.81 6.03 -4.34
C GLY A 29 5.83 5.07 -5.53
N ILE A 30 7.03 4.80 -6.08
CA ILE A 30 7.21 3.82 -7.16
C ILE A 30 6.78 2.42 -6.72
N ALA A 31 7.18 1.98 -5.52
CA ALA A 31 6.78 0.67 -4.99
C ALA A 31 5.26 0.53 -4.86
N LEU A 32 4.57 1.55 -4.34
CA LEU A 32 3.10 1.56 -4.23
C LEU A 32 2.41 1.49 -5.59
N ILE A 33 2.92 2.21 -6.60
CA ILE A 33 2.40 2.17 -7.97
C ILE A 33 2.58 0.77 -8.57
N ILE A 34 3.76 0.16 -8.42
CA ILE A 34 4.02 -1.19 -8.95
C ILE A 34 3.09 -2.20 -8.29
N ILE A 35 3.07 -2.26 -6.96
CA ILE A 35 2.23 -3.21 -6.22
C ILE A 35 0.75 -3.01 -6.56
N GLY A 36 0.25 -1.77 -6.54
CA GLY A 36 -1.15 -1.49 -6.84
C GLY A 36 -1.54 -1.83 -8.29
N SER A 37 -0.67 -1.53 -9.26
CA SER A 37 -0.92 -1.85 -10.67
C SER A 37 -0.86 -3.35 -10.95
N THR A 38 0.07 -4.09 -10.33
CA THR A 38 0.12 -5.56 -10.44
C THR A 38 -1.14 -6.20 -9.88
N ILE A 39 -1.60 -5.79 -8.69
CA ILE A 39 -2.84 -6.32 -8.10
C ILE A 39 -4.02 -5.99 -9.03
N ASN A 40 -4.15 -4.75 -9.48
CA ASN A 40 -5.23 -4.38 -10.40
C ASN A 40 -5.19 -5.17 -11.71
N ALA A 41 -4.00 -5.49 -12.24
CA ALA A 41 -3.86 -6.29 -13.46
C ALA A 41 -4.32 -7.74 -13.28
N ILE A 42 -4.00 -8.37 -12.14
CA ILE A 42 -4.41 -9.75 -11.83
C ILE A 42 -5.93 -9.85 -11.64
N TYR A 43 -6.55 -8.87 -10.99
CA TYR A 43 -7.98 -8.88 -10.68
C TYR A 43 -8.84 -8.12 -11.70
N TYR A 44 -8.27 -7.71 -12.84
CA TYR A 44 -8.95 -6.88 -13.84
C TYR A 44 -10.22 -7.54 -14.40
N GLU A 45 -10.16 -8.85 -14.66
CA GLU A 45 -11.30 -9.59 -15.25
C GLU A 45 -12.50 -9.73 -14.31
N PHE A 46 -12.27 -9.82 -12.99
CA PHE A 46 -13.34 -9.91 -11.98
C PHE A 46 -14.08 -8.59 -11.78
N ILE A 47 -13.39 -7.45 -11.98
CA ILE A 47 -13.95 -6.11 -11.76
C ILE A 47 -14.79 -5.67 -12.96
N PHE A 48 -14.44 -6.10 -14.18
CA PHE A 48 -15.21 -5.77 -15.40
C PHE A 48 -16.65 -6.33 -15.38
N PHE A 49 -16.89 -7.46 -14.70
CA PHE A 49 -18.23 -8.03 -14.52
C PHE A 49 -19.08 -7.30 -13.47
N LEU A 50 -18.45 -6.57 -12.54
CA LEU A 50 -19.12 -5.81 -11.49
C LEU A 50 -19.29 -4.36 -11.94
N ARG A 51 -20.39 -4.10 -12.64
CA ARG A 51 -20.80 -2.77 -13.15
C ARG A 51 -21.16 -1.79 -12.02
N VAL A 52 -20.21 -1.43 -11.16
CA VAL A 52 -20.40 -0.45 -10.07
C VAL A 52 -19.05 0.16 -9.65
N ASP A 53 -19.04 1.47 -9.43
CA ASP A 53 -17.91 2.35 -9.09
C ASP A 53 -17.22 2.05 -7.75
N TYR A 54 -16.71 0.83 -7.52
CA TYR A 54 -15.98 0.50 -6.29
C TYR A 54 -14.48 0.74 -6.46
N ILE A 55 -13.98 1.76 -5.76
CA ILE A 55 -12.53 2.01 -5.64
C ILE A 55 -11.92 0.85 -4.84
N THR A 56 -11.18 -0.02 -5.51
CA THR A 56 -10.47 -1.12 -4.86
C THR A 56 -9.30 -0.59 -4.01
N PRO A 57 -8.91 -1.29 -2.93
CA PRO A 57 -7.73 -0.91 -2.15
C PRO A 57 -6.47 -0.77 -3.02
N ALA A 58 -6.29 -1.63 -4.02
CA ALA A 58 -5.19 -1.55 -4.97
C ALA A 58 -5.22 -0.26 -5.82
N THR A 59 -6.40 0.18 -6.26
CA THR A 59 -6.55 1.46 -6.98
C THR A 59 -6.22 2.65 -6.09
N CYS A 60 -6.64 2.64 -4.82
CA CYS A 60 -6.22 3.65 -3.83
C CYS A 60 -4.69 3.69 -3.69
N LEU A 61 -4.01 2.54 -3.62
CA LEU A 61 -2.55 2.47 -3.54
C LEU A 61 -1.87 3.16 -4.73
N VAL A 62 -2.37 2.95 -5.95
CA VAL A 62 -1.82 3.59 -7.15
C VAL A 62 -2.00 5.11 -7.11
N ILE A 63 -3.20 5.58 -6.75
CA ILE A 63 -3.49 7.02 -6.67
C ILE A 63 -2.57 7.69 -5.64
N ILE A 64 -2.49 7.13 -4.43
CA ILE A 64 -1.63 7.63 -3.35
C ILE A 64 -0.16 7.62 -3.78
N GLY A 65 0.30 6.53 -4.42
CA GLY A 65 1.66 6.43 -4.92
C GLY A 65 2.02 7.52 -5.93
N PHE A 66 1.09 7.88 -6.84
CA PHE A 66 1.29 8.96 -7.80
C PHE A 66 1.40 10.34 -7.14
N PHE A 67 0.55 10.62 -6.13
CA PHE A 67 0.64 11.86 -5.35
C PHE A 67 1.98 11.97 -4.61
N ILE A 68 2.42 10.90 -3.94
CA ILE A 68 3.72 10.88 -3.23
C ILE A 68 4.87 11.10 -4.21
N PHE A 69 4.85 10.42 -5.36
CA PHE A 69 5.87 10.57 -6.40
C PHE A 69 5.92 12.01 -6.94
N ALA A 70 4.77 12.62 -7.25
CA ALA A 70 4.70 14.00 -7.73
C ALA A 70 5.26 15.00 -6.71
N VAL A 71 4.87 14.89 -5.44
CA VAL A 71 5.37 15.75 -4.35
C VAL A 71 6.89 15.56 -4.18
N ALA A 72 7.39 14.34 -4.27
CA ALA A 72 8.81 14.06 -4.15
C ALA A 72 9.63 14.61 -5.33
N CYS A 73 9.11 14.55 -6.56
CA CYS A 73 9.74 15.17 -7.74
C CYS A 73 9.83 16.70 -7.61
N VAL A 74 8.75 17.34 -7.14
CA VAL A 74 8.75 18.78 -6.81
C VAL A 74 9.79 19.07 -5.72
N GLY A 75 9.97 18.15 -4.78
CA GLY A 75 10.98 18.23 -3.74
C GLY A 75 12.42 18.19 -4.21
N LEU A 76 12.70 17.29 -5.15
CA LEU A 76 14.01 17.18 -5.78
C LEU A 76 14.34 18.50 -6.51
N TYR A 77 13.37 19.03 -7.28
CA TYR A 77 13.52 20.31 -7.97
C TYR A 77 13.64 21.50 -7.00
N GLY A 78 12.85 21.51 -5.94
CA GLY A 78 12.83 22.56 -4.92
C GLY A 78 14.12 22.64 -4.10
N THR A 79 14.76 21.50 -3.83
CA THR A 79 16.06 21.47 -3.12
C THR A 79 17.22 21.95 -4.01
N LEU A 80 17.12 21.72 -5.32
CA LEU A 80 18.08 22.22 -6.31
C LEU A 80 17.98 23.74 -6.53
N LYS A 81 16.76 24.31 -6.43
CA LYS A 81 16.53 25.75 -6.56
C LYS A 81 16.80 26.44 -5.22
N SER A 82 17.78 27.36 -5.18
CA SER A 82 18.36 27.91 -3.93
C SER A 82 17.51 28.97 -3.20
N GLU A 83 16.21 28.77 -3.09
CA GLU A 83 15.32 29.70 -2.36
C GLU A 83 15.00 29.16 -0.96
N ALA A 84 15.55 29.80 0.07
CA ALA A 84 15.47 29.32 1.46
C ALA A 84 14.03 29.20 1.99
N LEU A 85 13.10 30.06 1.55
CA LEU A 85 11.69 30.01 1.92
C LEU A 85 10.98 28.77 1.36
N VAL A 86 11.30 28.41 0.11
CA VAL A 86 10.74 27.24 -0.58
C VAL A 86 11.26 25.95 0.04
N ILE A 87 12.55 25.91 0.38
CA ILE A 87 13.18 24.76 1.06
C ILE A 87 12.56 24.54 2.45
N GLY A 88 12.31 25.62 3.20
CA GLY A 88 11.68 25.55 4.53
C GLY A 88 10.24 25.04 4.50
N ALA A 89 9.40 25.60 3.63
CA ALA A 89 8.00 25.17 3.48
C ALA A 89 7.92 23.71 2.99
N PHE A 90 8.79 23.33 2.07
CA PHE A 90 8.88 21.96 1.56
C PHE A 90 9.35 20.96 2.64
N GLY A 91 10.34 21.33 3.44
CA GLY A 91 10.80 20.51 4.57
C GLY A 91 9.71 20.23 5.60
N GLY A 92 8.84 21.22 5.89
CA GLY A 92 7.68 21.04 6.76
C GLY A 92 6.66 20.04 6.20
N LEU A 93 6.34 20.15 4.91
CA LEU A 93 5.44 19.22 4.23
C LEU A 93 6.00 17.78 4.22
N LEU A 94 7.30 17.61 3.95
CA LEU A 94 7.96 16.30 4.03
C LEU A 94 7.93 15.71 5.43
N GLY A 95 8.17 16.53 6.46
CA GLY A 95 8.07 16.11 7.85
C GLY A 95 6.67 15.57 8.18
N LEU A 96 5.63 16.28 7.72
CA LEU A 96 4.25 15.83 7.87
C LEU A 96 3.99 14.48 7.18
N VAL A 97 4.40 14.34 5.91
CA VAL A 97 4.24 13.08 5.17
C VAL A 97 5.00 11.93 5.85
N CYS A 98 6.20 12.20 6.39
CA CYS A 98 6.99 11.21 7.13
C CYS A 98 6.25 10.68 8.35
N VAL A 99 5.69 11.57 9.17
CA VAL A 99 4.90 11.19 10.35
C VAL A 99 3.67 10.39 9.94
N LEU A 100 2.96 10.80 8.89
CA LEU A 100 1.81 10.07 8.37
C LEU A 100 2.20 8.67 7.86
N GLN A 101 3.33 8.54 7.18
CA GLN A 101 3.78 7.27 6.60
C GLN A 101 4.26 6.29 7.68
N LEU A 102 4.95 6.79 8.71
CA LEU A 102 5.28 6.00 9.90
C LEU A 102 4.01 5.59 10.66
N GLY A 103 3.07 6.52 10.83
CA GLY A 103 1.77 6.25 11.45
C GLY A 103 0.97 5.19 10.69
N ALA A 104 0.93 5.27 9.36
CA ALA A 104 0.28 4.28 8.51
C ALA A 104 0.97 2.91 8.59
N GLY A 105 2.30 2.86 8.63
CA GLY A 105 3.06 1.61 8.80
C GLY A 105 2.76 0.93 10.13
N VAL A 106 2.73 1.71 11.22
CA VAL A 106 2.37 1.20 12.55
C VAL A 106 0.90 0.78 12.60
N ALA A 107 -0.01 1.60 12.06
CA ALA A 107 -1.44 1.28 12.00
C ALA A 107 -1.69 -0.01 11.21
N CYS A 108 -0.98 -0.21 10.09
CA CYS A 108 -1.04 -1.43 9.29
C CYS A 108 -0.65 -2.66 10.14
N HIS A 109 0.41 -2.57 10.93
CA HIS A 109 0.84 -3.68 11.80
C HIS A 109 -0.26 -4.08 12.80
N PHE A 110 -0.88 -3.11 13.47
CA PHE A 110 -1.98 -3.39 14.40
C PHE A 110 -3.24 -3.89 13.70
N LEU A 111 -3.58 -3.29 12.56
CA LEU A 111 -4.75 -3.65 11.78
C LEU A 111 -4.61 -5.06 11.18
N THR A 112 -3.38 -5.52 10.90
CA THR A 112 -3.12 -6.87 10.37
C THR A 112 -3.74 -7.96 11.24
N GLY A 113 -3.68 -7.84 12.56
CA GLY A 113 -4.32 -8.81 13.47
C GLY A 113 -5.84 -8.88 13.28
N HIS A 114 -6.50 -7.73 13.18
CA HIS A 114 -7.94 -7.64 12.92
C HIS A 114 -8.29 -8.13 11.51
N LEU A 115 -7.48 -7.77 10.51
CA LEU A 115 -7.67 -8.22 9.13
C LEU A 115 -7.60 -9.74 9.03
N VAL A 116 -6.60 -10.37 9.65
CA VAL A 116 -6.47 -11.84 9.65
C VAL A 116 -7.67 -12.50 10.35
N HIS A 117 -8.17 -11.93 11.44
CA HIS A 117 -9.35 -12.46 12.12
C HIS A 117 -10.60 -12.37 11.24
N ASN A 118 -10.88 -11.19 10.69
CA ASN A 118 -12.03 -10.98 9.80
C ASN A 118 -11.95 -11.87 8.56
N LEU A 119 -10.78 -11.95 7.95
CA LEU A 119 -10.53 -12.79 6.78
C LEU A 119 -10.77 -14.27 7.09
N ARG A 120 -10.39 -14.74 8.28
CA ARG A 120 -10.69 -16.11 8.73
C ARG A 120 -12.19 -16.36 8.89
N VAL A 121 -12.93 -15.43 9.46
CA VAL A 121 -14.39 -15.55 9.61
C VAL A 121 -15.06 -15.61 8.23
N THR A 122 -14.72 -14.66 7.34
CA THR A 122 -15.26 -14.62 5.98
C THR A 122 -14.89 -15.86 5.17
N MET A 123 -13.66 -16.37 5.29
CA MET A 123 -13.23 -17.59 4.60
C MET A 123 -14.00 -18.81 5.10
N ASN A 124 -14.22 -18.93 6.41
CA ASN A 124 -15.01 -20.01 6.98
C ASN A 124 -16.46 -19.98 6.46
N GLU A 125 -17.10 -18.80 6.42
CA GLU A 125 -18.44 -18.64 5.84
C GLU A 125 -18.46 -19.00 4.35
N THR A 126 -17.43 -18.58 3.60
CA THR A 126 -17.30 -18.88 2.15
C THR A 126 -17.22 -20.38 1.89
N VAL A 127 -16.50 -21.13 2.72
CA VAL A 127 -16.40 -22.62 2.62
C VAL A 127 -17.76 -23.29 2.82
N TRP A 128 -18.60 -22.79 3.74
CA TRP A 128 -19.95 -23.35 3.97
C TRP A 128 -20.93 -23.10 2.83
N ILE A 129 -20.86 -21.92 2.19
CA ILE A 129 -21.75 -21.57 1.07
C ILE A 129 -21.22 -22.03 -0.29
N TYR A 130 -19.98 -22.51 -0.37
CA TYR A 130 -19.31 -22.99 -1.58
C TYR A 130 -20.19 -23.90 -2.47
N PRO A 131 -20.82 -24.99 -1.96
CA PRO A 131 -21.61 -25.89 -2.81
C PRO A 131 -22.94 -25.28 -3.29
N TYR A 132 -23.39 -24.17 -2.71
CA TYR A 132 -24.69 -23.56 -2.98
C TYR A 132 -24.60 -22.25 -3.77
N ASN A 133 -23.41 -21.65 -3.86
CA ASN A 133 -23.21 -20.34 -4.46
C ASN A 133 -22.03 -20.37 -5.44
N GLU A 134 -22.34 -20.29 -6.74
CA GLU A 134 -21.36 -20.31 -7.83
C GLU A 134 -20.31 -19.20 -7.72
N TYR A 135 -20.72 -18.01 -7.26
CA TYR A 135 -19.80 -16.88 -7.05
C TYR A 135 -18.83 -17.12 -5.88
N ALA A 136 -19.29 -17.77 -4.80
CA ALA A 136 -18.42 -18.17 -3.71
C ALA A 136 -17.45 -19.28 -4.14
N ALA A 137 -17.91 -20.20 -4.99
CA ALA A 137 -17.09 -21.28 -5.54
C ALA A 137 -15.97 -20.74 -6.43
N GLU A 138 -16.31 -19.92 -7.42
CA GLU A 138 -15.34 -19.30 -8.33
C GLU A 138 -14.24 -18.53 -7.58
N ARG A 139 -14.63 -17.74 -6.57
CA ARG A 139 -13.67 -16.97 -5.78
C ARG A 139 -12.76 -17.85 -4.90
N MET A 140 -13.30 -18.90 -4.32
CA MET A 140 -12.52 -19.82 -3.50
C MET A 140 -11.56 -20.64 -4.37
N ASP A 141 -12.01 -21.11 -5.53
CA ASP A 141 -11.18 -21.84 -6.50
C ASP A 141 -10.05 -20.96 -7.04
N ALA A 142 -10.36 -19.71 -7.40
CA ALA A 142 -9.34 -18.75 -7.84
C ALA A 142 -8.28 -18.51 -6.75
N VAL A 143 -8.67 -18.37 -5.48
CA VAL A 143 -7.71 -18.22 -4.38
C VAL A 143 -6.85 -19.49 -4.25
N GLN A 144 -7.47 -20.66 -4.26
CA GLN A 144 -6.77 -21.94 -4.09
C GLN A 144 -5.79 -22.25 -5.23
N GLU A 145 -6.17 -21.95 -6.47
CA GLU A 145 -5.31 -22.11 -7.65
C GLU A 145 -4.13 -21.12 -7.63
N ASN A 146 -4.39 -19.84 -7.34
CA ASN A 146 -3.34 -18.81 -7.34
C ASN A 146 -2.34 -18.98 -6.18
N LEU A 147 -2.78 -19.50 -5.03
CA LEU A 147 -1.92 -19.74 -3.86
C LEU A 147 -1.43 -21.19 -3.74
N ALA A 148 -1.85 -22.08 -4.65
CA ALA A 148 -1.60 -23.52 -4.59
C ALA A 148 -1.92 -24.12 -3.21
N CYS A 149 -3.07 -23.74 -2.63
CA CYS A 149 -3.53 -24.18 -1.31
C CYS A 149 -4.92 -24.82 -1.39
N CYS A 150 -5.37 -25.51 -0.34
CA CYS A 150 -6.68 -26.16 -0.33
C CYS A 150 -7.30 -26.16 1.07
N GLY A 151 -8.56 -25.70 1.16
CA GLY A 151 -9.28 -25.51 2.42
C GLY A 151 -8.85 -24.23 3.14
N MET A 152 -9.31 -24.05 4.38
CA MET A 152 -8.93 -22.91 5.22
C MET A 152 -7.60 -23.17 5.96
N TYR A 153 -7.43 -24.39 6.44
CA TYR A 153 -6.22 -24.90 7.07
C TYR A 153 -5.73 -26.19 6.42
N SER A 154 -6.64 -27.01 5.90
CA SER A 154 -6.33 -28.32 5.37
C SER A 154 -7.36 -28.74 4.32
N PRO A 155 -6.98 -29.61 3.35
CA PRO A 155 -7.96 -30.26 2.48
C PRO A 155 -9.10 -30.97 3.22
N LYS A 156 -8.88 -31.35 4.48
CA LYS A 156 -9.89 -31.99 5.34
C LYS A 156 -11.06 -31.09 5.71
N ASP A 157 -10.93 -29.77 5.58
CA ASP A 157 -12.00 -28.82 5.91
C ASP A 157 -13.24 -29.06 5.03
N TRP A 158 -13.04 -29.54 3.81
CA TRP A 158 -14.11 -29.90 2.88
C TRP A 158 -14.95 -31.10 3.34
N HIS A 159 -14.42 -31.99 4.18
CA HIS A 159 -15.21 -33.10 4.71
C HIS A 159 -16.38 -32.62 5.56
N GLN A 160 -16.25 -31.47 6.24
CA GLN A 160 -17.32 -30.91 7.07
C GLN A 160 -18.47 -30.36 6.21
N VAL A 161 -18.13 -29.89 5.00
CA VAL A 161 -19.09 -29.36 4.02
C VAL A 161 -19.86 -30.50 3.35
N TYR A 162 -19.17 -31.57 2.93
CA TYR A 162 -19.77 -32.65 2.14
C TYR A 162 -20.24 -33.89 2.93
N ASN A 163 -19.73 -34.13 4.15
CA ASN A 163 -20.25 -35.22 5.01
C ASN A 163 -21.36 -34.75 5.97
N GLY A 164 -21.63 -33.44 6.02
CA GLY A 164 -22.74 -32.84 6.78
C GLY A 164 -24.08 -32.83 6.04
N THR A 165 -24.09 -33.30 4.79
CA THR A 165 -25.28 -33.61 3.95
C THR A 165 -25.46 -35.10 3.84
#